data_AF-A0AA39IFR9-F1
#
_entry.id   AF-A0AA39IFR9-F1
#
_cell.length_a   1.000
_cell.length_b   1.000
_cell.length_c   1.000
_cell.angle_alpha   90.00
_cell.angle_beta   90.00
_cell.angle_gamma   90.00
#
_symmetry.space_group_name_H-M   'P 1'
#
loop_
_entity.id
_entity.type
_entity.pdbx_description
1 polymer ?
#
loop_
_entity_poly.entity_id
_entity_poly.type
_entity_poly.pdbx_seq_one_letter_code
_entity_poly.pdbx_strand_id
1 'polypeptide(L)'
;MLKYQVRSSTSASRTSLQSNTLKVPASPSPSTSSASIGKSSLSIYDPAYLRDRSTSLSSLSSIDSSDSTSEWGALRVHTGHVKPDTDYKTLKISTQTTVQTVIDQILNKFRLSCRDPNMYQLLMEVRTRRSDGQEVRTLLELGKEARPLELQRCHPVHMSRFALTMSKNGVLVRICDSEISPQSNYKSLLLSPSTTSREAIVLVLAMNRLTTSTSLSAISEDVDLEDYALVLEDSGDEAPIPGDIPLAQIYTQLRPPQKILIRKM
;
A
#
# COMPACT_ATOMS: atom_id res chain seq x y z
N MET A 1 5.01 45.65 -4.50
CA MET A 1 6.25 45.19 -3.83
C MET A 1 5.88 44.58 -2.48
N LEU A 2 5.98 43.26 -2.31
CA LEU A 2 5.90 42.62 -0.99
C LEU A 2 7.20 41.85 -0.71
N LYS A 3 7.71 41.96 0.51
CA LYS A 3 8.99 41.39 0.94
C LYS A 3 8.78 39.96 1.43
N TYR A 4 9.49 38.99 0.86
CA TYR A 4 9.59 37.65 1.43
C TYR A 4 10.59 37.66 2.59
N GLN A 5 10.18 37.13 3.74
CA GLN A 5 11.03 36.97 4.91
C GLN A 5 11.42 35.50 5.08
N VAL A 6 12.70 35.19 4.85
CA VAL A 6 13.25 33.84 5.01
C VAL A 6 13.37 33.51 6.51
N ARG A 7 12.87 32.34 6.92
CA ARG A 7 13.18 31.75 8.23
C ARG A 7 13.94 30.45 8.05
N SER A 8 15.24 30.50 8.31
CA SER A 8 16.12 29.34 8.45
C SER A 8 15.90 28.67 9.81
N SER A 9 15.55 27.38 9.83
CA SER A 9 15.48 26.59 11.06
C SER A 9 16.79 25.84 11.30
N THR A 10 17.61 26.37 12.21
CA THR A 10 18.86 25.76 12.68
C THR A 10 18.57 24.52 13.53
N SER A 11 19.25 23.41 13.28
CA SER A 11 19.21 22.20 14.11
C SER A 11 20.00 22.40 15.40
N ALA A 12 19.42 22.01 16.54
CA ALA A 12 20.07 22.07 17.84
C ALA A 12 19.99 20.71 18.55
N SER A 13 21.15 20.06 18.70
CA SER A 13 21.32 18.85 19.51
C SER A 13 21.53 19.21 20.98
N ARG A 14 20.85 18.53 21.91
CA ARG A 14 21.28 18.44 23.32
C ARG A 14 20.95 17.08 23.92
N THR A 15 21.86 16.62 24.78
CA THR A 15 21.84 15.33 25.48
C THR A 15 21.57 15.49 26.97
N SER A 16 21.05 14.41 27.56
CA SER A 16 21.37 13.88 28.91
C SER A 16 20.92 14.58 30.22
N LEU A 17 20.08 13.82 30.96
CA LEU A 17 20.23 13.36 32.36
C LEU A 17 19.51 14.05 33.55
N GLN A 18 19.17 13.18 34.52
CA GLN A 18 18.66 13.36 35.90
C GLN A 18 17.21 13.88 36.09
N SER A 19 16.46 13.51 37.15
CA SER A 19 16.30 12.27 37.96
C SER A 19 15.20 12.50 39.02
N ASN A 20 14.44 11.45 39.41
CA ASN A 20 13.60 11.25 40.64
C ASN A 20 12.32 10.45 40.27
N THR A 21 12.10 9.17 40.63
CA THR A 21 11.93 8.45 41.93
C THR A 21 10.50 8.44 42.51
N LEU A 22 10.07 7.25 43.00
CA LEU A 22 8.83 6.92 43.75
C LEU A 22 7.55 6.74 42.86
N LYS A 23 6.63 5.78 43.10
CA LYS A 23 6.52 4.68 44.08
C LYS A 23 5.51 3.62 43.57
N VAL A 24 5.63 2.36 44.03
CA VAL A 24 4.71 1.22 43.71
C VAL A 24 3.86 0.84 44.93
N PRO A 25 2.58 0.45 44.74
CA PRO A 25 2.03 -0.79 45.33
C PRO A 25 1.24 -1.61 44.27
N ALA A 26 1.44 -2.92 44.10
CA ALA A 26 1.19 -4.07 45.00
C ALA A 26 -0.27 -4.57 44.99
N SER A 27 -0.43 -5.85 44.60
CA SER A 27 -1.70 -6.56 44.37
C SER A 27 -2.26 -7.22 45.64
N PRO A 28 -3.56 -7.57 45.67
CA PRO A 28 -4.08 -8.66 46.50
C PRO A 28 -4.64 -9.84 45.68
N SER A 29 -4.66 -11.02 46.31
CA SER A 29 -5.18 -12.29 45.77
C SER A 29 -6.43 -12.73 46.59
N PRO A 30 -7.10 -13.87 46.29
CA PRO A 30 -8.57 -13.94 46.37
C PRO A 30 -9.14 -14.35 47.73
N SER A 31 -10.39 -13.96 47.97
CA SER A 31 -11.21 -14.41 49.11
C SER A 31 -12.27 -15.43 48.69
N THR A 32 -12.38 -16.49 49.48
CA THR A 32 -13.37 -17.58 49.39
C THR A 32 -14.79 -17.15 49.70
N SER A 33 -15.79 -17.75 49.04
CA SER A 33 -17.16 -17.82 49.54
C SER A 33 -17.82 -19.15 49.20
N SER A 34 -18.50 -19.71 50.20
CA SER A 34 -19.13 -21.04 50.21
C SER A 34 -20.60 -21.00 49.84
N ALA A 35 -21.11 -22.01 49.15
CA ALA A 35 -22.53 -22.35 49.13
C ALA A 35 -22.73 -23.88 49.10
N SER A 36 -23.58 -24.39 50.00
CA SER A 36 -23.84 -25.82 50.20
C SER A 36 -25.33 -26.12 50.13
N ILE A 37 -25.73 -27.06 49.26
CA ILE A 37 -26.98 -27.87 49.22
C ILE A 37 -26.64 -29.02 48.23
N GLY A 38 -27.01 -30.29 48.39
CA GLY A 38 -27.69 -31.05 49.46
C GLY A 38 -27.54 -32.55 49.16
N LYS A 39 -27.82 -33.45 50.11
CA LYS A 39 -27.59 -34.91 49.98
C LYS A 39 -28.89 -35.71 49.85
N SER A 40 -28.93 -36.66 48.91
CA SER A 40 -29.75 -37.89 48.90
C SER A 40 -29.37 -38.72 47.66
N SER A 41 -29.44 -40.04 47.57
CA SER A 41 -29.25 -41.18 48.47
C SER A 41 -29.53 -42.44 47.63
N LEU A 42 -28.56 -43.35 47.53
CA LEU A 42 -28.62 -44.77 47.10
C LEU A 42 -29.71 -45.26 46.11
N SER A 43 -29.27 -45.86 44.99
CA SER A 43 -29.79 -47.16 44.55
C SER A 43 -28.76 -47.93 43.69
N ILE A 44 -28.88 -49.26 43.73
CA ILE A 44 -28.20 -50.27 42.91
C ILE A 44 -29.29 -50.78 41.94
N TYR A 45 -29.06 -51.28 40.71
CA TYR A 45 -27.93 -52.00 40.13
C TYR A 45 -27.86 -51.78 38.60
N ASP A 46 -26.78 -52.27 37.95
CA ASP A 46 -26.72 -52.96 36.64
C ASP A 46 -25.41 -52.64 35.86
N PRO A 47 -24.57 -53.64 35.48
CA PRO A 47 -23.28 -53.38 34.82
C PRO A 47 -23.31 -53.65 33.30
N ALA A 48 -23.62 -52.63 32.50
CA ALA A 48 -23.41 -52.67 31.05
C ALA A 48 -23.12 -51.29 30.45
N TYR A 49 -22.44 -51.30 29.29
CA TYR A 49 -22.13 -50.18 28.41
C TYR A 49 -21.04 -49.19 28.88
N LEU A 50 -19.82 -49.53 28.43
CA LEU A 50 -18.74 -48.62 28.08
C LEU A 50 -19.23 -47.24 27.64
N ARG A 51 -18.99 -46.22 28.47
CA ARG A 51 -19.08 -44.82 28.04
C ARG A 51 -17.70 -44.18 28.17
N ASP A 52 -17.01 -44.17 27.04
CA ASP A 52 -15.71 -43.55 26.84
C ASP A 52 -15.76 -42.07 27.28
N ARG A 53 -15.00 -41.72 28.33
CA ARG A 53 -14.87 -40.34 28.83
C ARG A 53 -13.55 -39.70 28.37
N SER A 54 -13.25 -39.84 27.09
CA SER A 54 -12.21 -39.07 26.41
C SER A 54 -12.65 -37.61 26.25
N THR A 55 -12.34 -36.76 27.24
CA THR A 55 -12.52 -35.29 27.15
C THR A 55 -11.38 -34.64 26.37
N SER A 56 -11.29 -34.99 25.09
CA SER A 56 -10.23 -34.53 24.18
C SER A 56 -10.45 -33.07 23.75
N LEU A 57 -9.86 -32.12 24.46
CA LEU A 57 -9.72 -30.72 24.00
C LEU A 57 -8.57 -30.55 22.99
N SER A 58 -8.38 -31.55 22.11
CA SER A 58 -7.20 -31.71 21.26
C SER A 58 -7.52 -31.73 19.76
N SER A 59 -8.61 -31.08 19.35
CA SER A 59 -9.12 -31.10 17.95
C SER A 59 -9.62 -29.74 17.44
N LEU A 60 -8.87 -28.65 17.67
CA LEU A 60 -9.12 -27.33 17.05
C LEU A 60 -7.83 -26.63 16.58
N SER A 61 -6.94 -27.36 15.92
CA SER A 61 -5.78 -26.79 15.21
C SER A 61 -5.53 -27.45 13.84
N SER A 62 -6.61 -27.84 13.15
CA SER A 62 -6.59 -28.36 11.78
C SER A 62 -7.43 -27.47 10.85
N ILE A 63 -7.16 -26.17 10.93
CA ILE A 63 -7.50 -25.17 9.91
C ILE A 63 -6.20 -24.36 9.71
N ASP A 64 -5.55 -24.32 8.56
CA ASP A 64 -5.88 -24.86 7.24
C ASP A 64 -4.57 -25.39 6.62
N SER A 65 -4.62 -26.56 5.97
CA SER A 65 -3.50 -27.14 5.22
C SER A 65 -3.96 -27.70 3.88
N SER A 66 -5.09 -27.20 3.37
CA SER A 66 -5.82 -27.74 2.23
C SER A 66 -6.34 -26.68 1.25
N ASP A 67 -6.26 -25.37 1.56
CA ASP A 67 -6.63 -24.30 0.62
C ASP A 67 -5.47 -23.82 -0.28
N SER A 68 -4.47 -24.68 -0.50
CA SER A 68 -3.47 -24.48 -1.56
C SER A 68 -4.08 -24.49 -2.98
N THR A 69 -5.34 -24.91 -3.12
CA THR A 69 -6.09 -25.01 -4.38
C THR A 69 -7.02 -23.83 -4.67
N SER A 70 -7.48 -23.07 -3.67
CA SER A 70 -8.26 -21.84 -3.94
C SER A 70 -7.38 -20.83 -4.67
N GLU A 71 -7.88 -20.26 -5.75
CA GLU A 71 -7.18 -19.17 -6.45
C GLU A 71 -7.16 -17.87 -5.64
N TRP A 72 -7.99 -17.72 -4.59
CA TRP A 72 -8.12 -16.49 -3.80
C TRP A 72 -7.44 -16.58 -2.43
N GLY A 73 -7.03 -15.44 -1.89
CA GLY A 73 -6.44 -15.36 -0.55
C GLY A 73 -6.32 -13.95 0.00
N ALA A 74 -5.86 -13.86 1.24
CA ALA A 74 -5.59 -12.59 1.91
C ALA A 74 -4.09 -12.24 1.83
N LEU A 75 -3.77 -11.08 1.25
CA LEU A 75 -2.43 -10.50 1.24
C LEU A 75 -2.39 -9.33 2.25
N ARG A 76 -1.43 -9.35 3.19
CA ARG A 76 -1.19 -8.24 4.13
C ARG A 76 0.03 -7.44 3.69
N VAL A 77 -0.19 -6.22 3.20
CA VAL A 77 0.85 -5.29 2.77
C VAL A 77 1.03 -4.20 3.82
N HIS A 78 2.25 -4.01 4.32
CA HIS A 78 2.56 -2.93 5.27
C HIS A 78 2.69 -1.61 4.55
N THR A 79 2.09 -0.55 5.08
CA THR A 79 1.88 0.71 4.34
C THR A 79 2.43 1.95 5.05
N GLY A 80 3.04 1.82 6.23
CA GLY A 80 3.54 2.96 7.02
C GLY A 80 4.52 3.91 6.29
N HIS A 81 5.28 3.41 5.29
CA HIS A 81 6.16 4.24 4.45
C HIS A 81 5.43 5.11 3.40
N VAL A 82 4.15 4.82 3.14
CA VAL A 82 3.29 5.55 2.18
C VAL A 82 2.16 6.30 2.88
N LYS A 83 1.61 5.72 3.94
CA LYS A 83 0.56 6.28 4.79
C LYS A 83 0.89 5.97 6.26
N PRO A 84 1.52 6.90 7.00
CA PRO A 84 1.96 6.68 8.38
C PRO A 84 0.84 6.26 9.34
N ASP A 85 -0.38 6.76 9.14
CA ASP A 85 -1.56 6.43 9.97
C ASP A 85 -2.16 5.05 9.66
N THR A 86 -1.46 4.19 8.92
CA THR A 86 -1.95 2.86 8.53
C THR A 86 -0.80 1.86 8.42
N ASP A 87 -0.60 1.07 9.48
CA ASP A 87 0.47 0.06 9.56
C ASP A 87 0.43 -0.93 8.39
N TYR A 88 -0.76 -1.42 8.06
CA TYR A 88 -0.99 -2.38 6.98
C TYR A 88 -2.36 -2.25 6.33
N LYS A 89 -2.44 -2.72 5.08
CA LYS A 89 -3.67 -3.00 4.36
C LYS A 89 -3.76 -4.49 4.05
N THR A 90 -4.87 -5.12 4.43
CA THR A 90 -5.22 -6.46 3.95
C THR A 90 -6.07 -6.33 2.69
N LEU A 91 -5.71 -7.08 1.64
CA LEU A 91 -6.47 -7.21 0.40
C LEU A 91 -6.92 -8.66 0.23
N LYS A 92 -8.13 -8.88 -0.29
CA LYS A 92 -8.55 -10.18 -0.84
C LYS A 92 -8.26 -10.14 -2.34
N ILE A 93 -7.34 -10.98 -2.80
CA ILE A 93 -6.84 -11.00 -4.19
C ILE A 93 -6.74 -12.44 -4.70
N SER A 94 -6.59 -12.61 -6.01
CA SER A 94 -6.30 -13.90 -6.62
C SER A 94 -4.78 -14.14 -6.73
N THR A 95 -4.37 -15.39 -6.95
CA THR A 95 -2.99 -15.78 -7.26
C THR A 95 -2.46 -15.05 -8.49
N GLN A 96 -3.31 -14.83 -9.49
CA GLN A 96 -2.97 -14.10 -10.72
C GLN A 96 -2.82 -12.59 -10.53
N THR A 97 -3.21 -12.02 -9.39
CA THR A 97 -3.13 -10.57 -9.15
C THR A 97 -1.66 -10.13 -9.05
N THR A 98 -1.24 -9.20 -9.91
CA THR A 98 0.15 -8.73 -10.00
C THR A 98 0.49 -7.66 -8.96
N VAL A 99 1.79 -7.36 -8.80
CA VAL A 99 2.27 -6.24 -7.96
C VAL A 99 1.65 -4.92 -8.39
N GLN A 100 1.57 -4.64 -9.69
CA GLN A 100 0.96 -3.41 -10.20
C GLN A 100 -0.50 -3.28 -9.75
N THR A 101 -1.32 -4.31 -9.96
CA THR A 101 -2.71 -4.31 -9.50
C THR A 101 -2.84 -4.17 -7.97
N VAL A 102 -1.92 -4.75 -7.19
CA VAL A 102 -1.88 -4.56 -5.72
C VAL A 102 -1.60 -3.10 -5.35
N ILE A 103 -0.66 -2.44 -6.04
CA ILE A 103 -0.34 -1.02 -5.85
C ILE A 103 -1.58 -0.17 -6.15
N ASP A 104 -2.18 -0.33 -7.31
CA ASP A 104 -3.36 0.43 -7.74
C ASP A 104 -4.53 0.26 -6.76
N GLN A 105 -4.80 -0.96 -6.31
CA GLN A 105 -5.82 -1.23 -5.30
C GLN A 105 -5.55 -0.53 -3.95
N ILE A 106 -4.28 -0.41 -3.52
CA ILE A 106 -3.92 0.29 -2.28
C ILE A 106 -4.06 1.80 -2.47
N LEU A 107 -3.54 2.37 -3.56
CA LEU A 107 -3.64 3.80 -3.87
C LEU A 107 -5.10 4.23 -3.97
N ASN A 108 -5.94 3.48 -4.68
CA ASN A 108 -7.39 3.73 -4.78
C ASN A 108 -8.07 3.67 -3.39
N LYS A 109 -7.78 2.64 -2.58
CA LYS A 109 -8.33 2.52 -1.21
C LYS A 109 -7.80 3.60 -0.24
N PHE A 110 -6.71 4.29 -0.57
CA PHE A 110 -6.18 5.43 0.17
C PHE A 110 -6.52 6.80 -0.43
N ARG A 111 -7.28 6.85 -1.55
CA ARG A 111 -7.58 8.07 -2.31
C ARG A 111 -6.33 8.79 -2.82
N LEU A 112 -5.35 8.02 -3.27
CA LEU A 112 -4.08 8.47 -3.85
C LEU A 112 -3.98 8.18 -5.36
N SER A 113 -5.12 7.98 -6.04
CA SER A 113 -5.22 7.63 -7.47
C SER A 113 -4.66 8.68 -8.43
N CYS A 114 -4.50 9.93 -7.98
CA CYS A 114 -3.84 11.01 -8.72
C CYS A 114 -2.31 11.03 -8.57
N ARG A 115 -1.73 10.05 -7.85
CA ARG A 115 -0.28 9.86 -7.78
C ARG A 115 0.15 8.80 -8.78
N ASP A 116 1.33 8.98 -9.33
CA ASP A 116 1.95 8.02 -10.24
C ASP A 116 2.14 6.65 -9.56
N PRO A 117 1.52 5.55 -10.06
CA PRO A 117 1.71 4.22 -9.51
C PRO A 117 3.14 3.70 -9.71
N ASN A 118 3.86 4.15 -10.75
CA ASN A 118 5.25 3.77 -10.99
C ASN A 118 6.24 4.36 -9.97
N MET A 119 5.80 5.32 -9.14
CA MET A 119 6.56 5.79 -7.98
C MET A 119 6.50 4.84 -6.79
N TYR A 120 5.74 3.74 -6.86
CA TYR A 120 5.56 2.79 -5.76
C TYR A 120 6.15 1.41 -6.08
N GLN A 121 6.69 0.76 -5.05
CA GLN A 121 7.34 -0.55 -5.14
C GLN A 121 6.83 -1.46 -4.02
N LEU A 122 6.56 -2.73 -4.34
CA LEU A 122 6.24 -3.76 -3.35
C LEU A 122 7.50 -4.55 -3.02
N LEU A 123 7.93 -4.47 -1.76
CA LEU A 123 9.02 -5.26 -1.21
C LEU A 123 8.47 -6.51 -0.52
N MET A 124 9.22 -7.61 -0.61
CA MET A 124 9.00 -8.85 0.13
C MET A 124 10.18 -9.07 1.09
N GLU A 125 9.91 -9.02 2.39
CA GLU A 125 10.81 -9.43 3.46
C GLU A 125 10.62 -10.94 3.67
N VAL A 126 11.65 -11.72 3.37
CA VAL A 126 11.70 -13.17 3.63
C VAL A 126 12.58 -13.42 4.84
N ARG A 127 12.10 -14.26 5.77
CA ARG A 127 12.80 -14.67 6.99
C ARG A 127 13.24 -16.12 6.86
N THR A 128 14.51 -16.38 7.09
CA THR A 128 15.07 -17.73 7.15
C THR A 128 15.79 -17.94 8.48
N ARG A 129 15.73 -19.16 9.02
CA ARG A 129 16.50 -19.54 10.22
C ARG A 129 17.72 -20.34 9.79
N ARG A 130 18.89 -19.91 10.25
CA ARG A 130 20.16 -20.64 10.10
C ARG A 130 20.24 -21.79 11.12
N SER A 131 21.20 -22.70 10.90
CA SER A 131 21.51 -23.80 11.80
C SER A 131 22.04 -23.37 13.18
N ASP A 132 22.57 -22.15 13.29
CA ASP A 132 22.98 -21.50 14.54
C ASP A 132 21.81 -20.87 15.32
N GLY A 133 20.58 -20.96 14.79
CA GLY A 133 19.37 -20.37 15.37
C GLY A 133 19.15 -18.90 15.02
N GLN A 134 20.05 -18.23 14.29
CA GLN A 134 19.86 -16.83 13.89
C GLN A 134 18.80 -16.67 12.79
N GLU A 135 17.98 -15.64 12.91
CA GLU A 135 17.04 -15.21 11.86
C GLU A 135 17.75 -14.25 10.89
N VAL A 136 17.80 -14.61 9.61
CA VAL A 136 18.24 -13.74 8.52
C VAL A 136 17.01 -13.14 7.85
N ARG A 137 17.07 -11.84 7.55
CA ARG A 137 16.05 -11.12 6.78
C ARG A 137 16.61 -10.69 5.44
N THR A 138 15.95 -11.11 4.37
CA THR A 138 16.26 -10.70 3.00
C THR A 138 15.12 -9.84 2.48
N LEU A 139 15.44 -8.64 1.98
CA LEU A 139 14.47 -7.79 1.28
C LEU A 139 14.63 -7.99 -0.22
N LEU A 140 13.51 -8.27 -0.89
CA LEU A 140 13.42 -8.45 -2.33
C LEU A 140 12.47 -7.39 -2.91
N GLU A 141 12.92 -6.62 -3.88
CA GLU A 141 12.02 -5.79 -4.69
C GLU A 141 11.30 -6.69 -5.70
N LEU A 142 9.96 -6.61 -5.74
CA LEU A 142 9.16 -7.41 -6.66
C LEU A 142 8.88 -6.62 -7.95
N GLY A 143 9.15 -7.24 -9.10
CA GLY A 143 8.80 -6.67 -10.41
C GLY A 143 7.27 -6.54 -10.59
N LYS A 144 6.85 -5.65 -11.50
CA LYS A 144 5.42 -5.30 -11.71
C LYS A 144 4.50 -6.51 -11.96
N GLU A 145 4.98 -7.50 -12.71
CA GLU A 145 4.26 -8.73 -13.06
C GLU A 145 4.35 -9.85 -12.01
N ALA A 146 5.14 -9.65 -10.94
CA ALA A 146 5.24 -10.66 -9.88
C ALA A 146 3.89 -10.84 -9.17
N ARG A 147 3.65 -12.04 -8.66
CA ARG A 147 2.36 -12.44 -8.08
C ARG A 147 2.50 -12.63 -6.56
N PRO A 148 2.29 -11.57 -5.76
CA PRO A 148 2.61 -11.59 -4.33
C PRO A 148 1.83 -12.64 -3.53
N LEU A 149 0.61 -13.03 -3.94
CA LEU A 149 -0.13 -14.11 -3.27
C LEU A 149 0.45 -15.51 -3.56
N GLU A 150 0.91 -15.77 -4.79
CA GLU A 150 1.63 -17.01 -5.11
C GLU A 150 2.94 -17.07 -4.30
N LEU A 151 3.72 -16.00 -4.31
CA LEU A 151 4.95 -15.88 -3.51
C LEU A 151 4.69 -16.05 -2.01
N GLN A 152 3.59 -15.51 -1.47
CA GLN A 152 3.23 -15.70 -0.05
C GLN A 152 3.06 -17.19 0.29
N ARG A 153 2.46 -18.00 -0.60
CA ARG A 153 2.20 -19.43 -0.41
C ARG A 153 3.46 -20.30 -0.50
N CYS A 154 4.52 -19.83 -1.16
CA CYS A 154 5.81 -20.53 -1.24
C CYS A 154 6.60 -20.51 0.08
N HIS A 155 6.17 -19.76 1.10
CA HIS A 155 6.85 -19.66 2.39
C HIS A 155 5.96 -20.15 3.55
N PRO A 156 6.57 -20.67 4.64
CA PRO A 156 5.83 -20.95 5.87
C PRO A 156 5.12 -19.70 6.41
N VAL A 157 4.01 -19.92 7.10
CA VAL A 157 3.21 -18.84 7.70
C VAL A 157 4.09 -17.93 8.58
N HIS A 158 3.94 -16.62 8.41
CA HIS A 158 4.73 -15.56 9.07
C HIS A 158 6.21 -15.46 8.69
N MET A 159 6.73 -16.27 7.75
CA MET A 159 8.11 -16.14 7.25
C MET A 159 8.23 -15.22 6.01
N SER A 160 7.12 -14.77 5.45
CA SER A 160 7.06 -13.74 4.41
C SER A 160 6.26 -12.52 4.89
N ARG A 161 6.70 -11.33 4.51
CA ARG A 161 6.05 -10.06 4.84
C ARG A 161 6.18 -9.08 3.69
N PHE A 162 5.05 -8.51 3.24
CA PHE A 162 5.04 -7.54 2.15
C PHE A 162 4.98 -6.11 2.70
N ALA A 163 5.69 -5.17 2.05
CA ALA A 163 5.71 -3.76 2.39
C ALA A 163 5.66 -2.88 1.13
N LEU A 164 4.74 -1.93 1.11
CA LEU A 164 4.66 -0.91 0.06
C LEU A 164 5.58 0.26 0.43
N THR A 165 6.43 0.66 -0.51
CA THR A 165 7.33 1.80 -0.38
C THR A 165 7.19 2.75 -1.55
N MET A 166 7.68 3.98 -1.40
CA MET A 166 7.70 5.00 -2.45
C MET A 166 9.14 5.30 -2.85
N SER A 167 9.42 5.29 -4.15
CA SER A 167 10.70 5.66 -4.73
C SER A 167 11.05 7.12 -4.42
N LYS A 168 12.34 7.40 -4.28
CA LYS A 168 12.87 8.76 -4.07
C LYS A 168 13.30 9.43 -5.37
N ASN A 169 13.34 8.69 -6.49
CA ASN A 169 13.93 9.13 -7.74
C ASN A 169 12.91 9.83 -8.67
N GLY A 170 11.90 10.49 -8.09
CA GLY A 170 10.83 11.14 -8.87
C GLY A 170 11.21 12.52 -9.39
N VAL A 171 10.70 12.86 -10.57
CA VAL A 171 10.84 14.19 -11.20
C VAL A 171 9.53 14.96 -11.03
N LEU A 172 9.59 16.19 -10.54
CA LEU A 172 8.42 17.07 -10.43
C LEU A 172 8.14 17.75 -11.77
N VAL A 173 7.28 17.13 -12.57
CA VAL A 173 6.83 17.59 -13.89
C VAL A 173 5.65 18.56 -13.74
N ARG A 174 5.63 19.62 -14.55
CA ARG A 174 4.48 20.53 -14.68
C ARG A 174 3.86 20.37 -16.06
N ILE A 175 2.54 20.21 -16.12
CA ILE A 175 1.76 20.13 -17.35
C ILE A 175 0.68 21.22 -17.29
N CYS A 176 0.67 22.12 -18.25
CA CYS A 176 -0.35 23.15 -18.40
C CYS A 176 -1.66 22.53 -18.91
N ASP A 177 -2.72 22.66 -18.12
CA ASP A 177 -4.02 22.03 -18.37
C ASP A 177 -5.16 23.05 -18.56
N SER A 178 -4.82 24.28 -18.96
CA SER A 178 -5.75 25.39 -19.16
C SER A 178 -6.87 25.11 -20.18
N GLU A 179 -6.69 24.13 -21.06
CA GLU A 179 -7.73 23.70 -22.00
C GLU A 179 -8.80 22.84 -21.33
N ILE A 180 -8.39 21.99 -20.38
CA ILE A 180 -9.28 21.12 -19.59
C ILE A 180 -9.90 21.91 -18.43
N SER A 181 -9.11 22.79 -17.81
CA SER A 181 -9.52 23.62 -16.69
C SER A 181 -9.01 25.05 -16.90
N PRO A 182 -9.80 25.96 -17.51
CA PRO A 182 -9.38 27.33 -17.82
C PRO A 182 -8.96 28.20 -16.63
N GLN A 183 -9.25 27.76 -15.40
CA GLN A 183 -8.82 28.41 -14.15
C GLN A 183 -7.49 27.85 -13.61
N SER A 184 -6.98 26.76 -14.20
CA SER A 184 -5.72 26.11 -13.85
C SER A 184 -4.59 26.60 -14.74
N ASN A 185 -3.45 26.94 -14.13
CA ASN A 185 -2.23 27.28 -14.88
C ASN A 185 -1.44 26.03 -15.27
N TYR A 186 -1.36 25.06 -14.35
CA TYR A 186 -0.72 23.76 -14.53
C TYR A 186 -1.06 22.81 -13.38
N LYS A 187 -1.02 21.51 -13.65
CA LYS A 187 -0.88 20.46 -12.64
C LYS A 187 0.59 20.16 -12.41
N SER A 188 0.94 19.82 -11.16
CA SER A 188 2.27 19.33 -10.80
C SER A 188 2.18 17.86 -10.46
N LEU A 189 2.91 17.02 -11.19
CA LEU A 189 2.98 15.58 -11.01
C LEU A 189 4.39 15.19 -10.57
N LEU A 190 4.50 14.37 -9.52
CA LEU A 190 5.76 13.71 -9.19
C LEU A 190 5.79 12.38 -9.91
N LEU A 191 6.54 12.31 -11.01
CA LEU A 191 6.58 11.16 -11.92
C LEU A 191 7.84 10.33 -11.74
N SER A 192 7.72 9.01 -11.91
CA SER A 192 8.85 8.10 -12.06
C SER A 192 9.59 8.39 -13.38
N PRO A 193 10.92 8.18 -13.45
CA PRO A 193 11.69 8.25 -14.69
C PRO A 193 11.21 7.28 -15.78
N SER A 194 10.41 6.27 -15.43
CA SER A 194 9.81 5.31 -16.37
C SER A 194 8.41 5.71 -16.86
N THR A 195 7.79 6.75 -16.30
CA THR A 195 6.37 7.05 -16.58
C THR A 195 6.22 7.77 -17.90
N THR A 196 5.47 7.13 -18.79
CA THR A 196 5.21 7.55 -20.16
C THR A 196 4.29 8.77 -20.23
N SER A 197 4.35 9.50 -21.35
CA SER A 197 3.43 10.60 -21.65
C SER A 197 1.96 10.17 -21.56
N ARG A 198 1.62 8.96 -22.03
CA ARG A 198 0.27 8.38 -21.98
C ARG A 198 -0.20 8.11 -20.55
N GLU A 199 0.65 7.55 -19.69
CA GLU A 199 0.34 7.40 -18.25
C GLU A 199 0.17 8.78 -17.56
N ALA A 200 0.99 9.76 -17.93
CA ALA A 200 0.89 11.12 -17.39
C ALA A 200 -0.44 11.82 -17.79
N ILE A 201 -0.96 11.59 -19.00
CA ILE A 201 -2.28 12.07 -19.42
C ILE A 201 -3.36 11.51 -18.48
N VAL A 202 -3.37 10.20 -18.22
CA VAL A 202 -4.33 9.56 -17.30
C VAL A 202 -4.29 10.21 -15.91
N LEU A 203 -3.09 10.54 -15.41
CA LEU A 203 -2.94 11.24 -14.12
C LEU A 203 -3.51 12.67 -14.17
N VAL A 204 -3.29 13.45 -15.24
CA VAL A 204 -3.87 14.80 -15.40
C VAL A 204 -5.40 14.75 -15.49
N LEU A 205 -5.95 13.81 -16.27
CA LEU A 205 -7.40 13.59 -16.38
C LEU A 205 -8.00 13.24 -15.02
N ALA A 206 -7.40 12.31 -14.28
CA ALA A 206 -7.82 11.95 -12.93
C ALA A 206 -7.75 13.14 -11.94
N MET A 207 -6.72 14.00 -12.04
CA MET A 207 -6.63 15.24 -11.25
C MET A 207 -7.72 16.27 -11.60
N ASN A 208 -8.24 16.26 -12.82
CA ASN A 208 -9.37 17.06 -13.27
C ASN A 208 -10.73 16.35 -13.12
N ARG A 209 -10.76 15.18 -12.47
CA ARG A 209 -11.95 14.33 -12.24
C ARG A 209 -12.62 13.84 -13.52
N LEU A 210 -11.85 13.71 -14.59
CA LEU A 210 -12.26 13.06 -15.82
C LEU A 210 -11.87 11.58 -15.74
N THR A 211 -12.86 10.69 -15.85
CA THR A 211 -12.65 9.24 -15.87
C THR A 211 -12.43 8.77 -17.30
N THR A 212 -11.35 8.03 -17.54
CA THR A 212 -11.16 7.35 -18.81
C THR A 212 -12.00 6.08 -18.89
N SER A 213 -12.53 5.75 -20.06
CA SER A 213 -13.39 4.58 -20.34
C SER A 213 -12.81 3.23 -19.87
N THR A 214 -11.49 3.11 -19.68
CA THR A 214 -10.80 1.93 -19.12
C THR A 214 -10.99 1.74 -17.60
N SER A 215 -11.46 2.75 -16.87
CA SER A 215 -11.55 2.74 -15.39
C SER A 215 -12.98 2.47 -14.91
N LEU A 216 -13.30 1.21 -14.60
CA LEU A 216 -14.62 0.75 -14.17
C LEU A 216 -15.10 1.32 -12.80
N SER A 217 -15.48 2.61 -12.73
CA SER A 217 -16.44 3.12 -11.75
C SER A 217 -16.96 4.56 -12.01
N ALA A 218 -18.23 4.62 -12.43
CA ALA A 218 -19.25 5.61 -12.04
C ALA A 218 -19.17 7.10 -12.50
N ILE A 219 -20.09 7.44 -13.43
CA ILE A 219 -20.84 8.71 -13.53
C ILE A 219 -20.00 10.00 -13.68
N SER A 220 -19.02 9.97 -14.57
CA SER A 220 -18.57 11.16 -15.32
C SER A 220 -18.79 10.91 -16.80
N GLU A 221 -18.65 11.94 -17.63
CA GLU A 221 -18.49 11.75 -19.09
C GLU A 221 -17.31 10.79 -19.30
N ASP A 222 -17.55 9.64 -19.95
CA ASP A 222 -16.48 8.69 -20.27
C ASP A 222 -15.56 9.33 -21.31
N VAL A 223 -14.35 9.67 -20.90
CA VAL A 223 -13.38 10.35 -21.75
C VAL A 223 -12.50 9.32 -22.43
N ASP A 224 -12.45 9.32 -23.76
CA ASP A 224 -11.53 8.47 -24.50
C ASP A 224 -10.11 9.02 -24.41
N LEU A 225 -9.15 8.14 -24.09
CA LEU A 225 -7.76 8.54 -23.84
C LEU A 225 -7.05 9.02 -25.12
N GLU A 226 -7.49 8.55 -26.29
CA GLU A 226 -6.93 8.95 -27.59
C GLU A 226 -7.35 10.38 -28.00
N ASP A 227 -8.40 10.94 -27.40
CA ASP A 227 -8.79 12.34 -27.58
C ASP A 227 -7.72 13.31 -27.01
N TYR A 228 -6.74 12.84 -26.25
CA TYR A 228 -5.79 13.70 -25.53
C TYR A 228 -4.34 13.40 -25.89
N ALA A 229 -3.58 14.47 -26.08
CA ALA A 229 -2.15 14.42 -26.33
C ALA A 229 -1.40 15.39 -25.41
N LEU A 230 -0.14 15.07 -25.11
CA LEU A 230 0.80 16.08 -24.60
C LEU A 230 1.52 16.72 -25.78
N VAL A 231 1.71 18.02 -25.71
CA VAL A 231 2.47 18.80 -26.69
C VAL A 231 3.57 19.58 -25.99
N LEU A 232 4.69 19.73 -26.68
CA LEU A 232 5.76 20.65 -26.33
C LEU A 232 5.49 21.98 -27.04
N GLU A 233 5.15 23.01 -26.26
CA GLU A 233 5.11 24.40 -26.72
C GLU A 233 6.51 24.99 -26.66
N ASP A 234 6.96 25.60 -27.76
CA ASP A 234 8.16 26.43 -27.82
C ASP A 234 7.86 27.70 -28.62
N SER A 235 7.85 28.84 -27.94
CA SER A 235 7.76 30.17 -28.57
C SER A 235 6.51 30.41 -29.45
N GLY A 236 5.48 29.56 -29.32
CA GLY A 236 4.23 29.60 -30.09
C GLY A 236 4.03 28.42 -31.03
N ASP A 237 5.09 27.66 -31.34
CA ASP A 237 4.99 26.41 -32.08
C ASP A 237 4.68 25.25 -31.11
N GLU A 238 3.81 24.31 -31.53
CA GLU A 238 3.45 23.12 -30.74
C GLU A 238 3.85 21.84 -31.48
N ALA A 239 4.61 20.96 -30.80
CA ALA A 239 5.02 19.67 -31.31
C ALA A 239 4.44 18.53 -30.44
N PRO A 240 3.77 17.51 -31.02
CA PRO A 240 3.21 16.41 -30.25
C PRO A 240 4.31 15.56 -29.60
N ILE A 241 4.11 15.21 -28.33
CA ILE A 241 4.99 14.31 -27.58
C ILE A 241 4.46 12.88 -27.74
N PRO A 242 5.28 11.93 -28.24
CA PRO A 242 4.87 10.53 -28.36
C PRO A 242 4.42 9.92 -27.01
N GLY A 243 3.33 9.16 -27.08
CA GLY A 243 2.64 8.61 -25.90
C GLY A 243 3.47 7.61 -25.09
N ASP A 244 4.41 6.92 -25.73
CA ASP A 244 5.25 5.84 -25.20
C ASP A 244 6.59 6.32 -24.59
N ILE A 245 6.97 7.58 -24.80
CA ILE A 245 8.24 8.12 -24.28
C ILE A 245 8.08 8.53 -22.81
N PRO A 246 9.07 8.25 -21.92
CA PRO A 246 9.04 8.72 -20.54
C PRO A 246 9.07 10.24 -20.42
N LEU A 247 8.00 10.82 -19.85
CA LEU A 247 7.79 12.27 -19.83
C LEU A 247 8.81 12.99 -18.93
N ALA A 248 9.25 12.34 -17.86
CA ALA A 248 10.26 12.86 -16.94
C ALA A 248 11.57 13.21 -17.66
N GLN A 249 12.01 12.39 -18.63
CA GLN A 249 13.22 12.63 -19.41
C GLN A 249 13.08 13.90 -20.26
N ILE A 250 11.95 14.05 -20.97
CA ILE A 250 11.65 15.26 -21.77
C ILE A 250 11.62 16.49 -20.85
N TYR A 251 10.93 16.42 -19.71
CA TYR A 251 10.80 17.54 -18.78
C TYR A 251 12.16 18.04 -18.26
N THR A 252 13.10 17.13 -17.98
CA THR A 252 14.46 17.51 -17.54
C THR A 252 15.32 18.20 -18.61
N GLN A 253 14.91 18.14 -19.89
CA GLN A 253 15.65 18.71 -21.03
C GLN A 253 15.02 20.02 -21.54
N LEU A 254 13.92 20.48 -20.93
CA LEU A 254 13.22 21.71 -21.34
C LEU A 254 14.08 22.95 -21.16
N ARG A 255 14.01 23.84 -22.16
CA ARG A 255 14.56 25.19 -22.12
C ARG A 255 13.57 26.12 -21.41
N PRO A 256 14.01 27.24 -20.79
CA PRO A 256 13.13 28.14 -20.04
C PRO A 256 11.84 28.66 -20.72
N PRO A 257 11.76 28.90 -22.05
CA PRO A 257 10.49 29.30 -22.68
C PRO A 257 9.53 28.13 -22.94
N GLN A 258 10.03 26.88 -22.91
CA GLN A 258 9.27 25.70 -23.31
C GLN A 258 8.32 25.23 -22.21
N LYS A 259 7.14 24.75 -22.62
CA LYS A 259 6.13 24.18 -21.70
C LYS A 259 5.59 22.87 -22.25
N ILE A 260 5.14 22.01 -21.35
CA ILE A 260 4.33 20.84 -21.72
C ILE A 260 2.87 21.21 -21.49
N LEU A 261 2.06 21.17 -22.53
CA LEU A 261 0.62 21.38 -22.47
C LEU A 261 -0.10 20.04 -22.67
N ILE A 262 -1.32 19.90 -22.14
CA ILE A 262 -2.26 18.87 -22.57
C ILE A 262 -3.29 19.50 -23.52
N ARG A 263 -3.50 18.87 -24.67
CA ARG A 263 -4.43 19.28 -25.72
C ARG A 263 -5.48 18.20 -25.94
N LYS A 264 -6.69 18.62 -26.32
CA LYS A 264 -7.68 17.75 -26.94
C LYS A 264 -7.48 17.76 -28.46
N MET A 265 -7.44 16.58 -29.07
CA MET A 265 -7.26 16.35 -30.52
C MET A 265 -8.60 16.15 -31.25
#